data_AF-D0IAA4-F1
#
_entry.id   AF-D0IAA4-F1
#
_cell.length_a   1.000
_cell.length_b   1.000
_cell.length_c   1.000
_cell.angle_alpha   90.00
_cell.angle_beta   90.00
_cell.angle_gamma   90.00
#
_symmetry.space_group_name_H-M   'P 1'
#
loop_
_entity.id
_entity.type
_entity.pdbx_description
1 polymer ?
#
loop_
_entity_poly.entity_id
_entity_poly.type
_entity_poly.pdbx_seq_one_letter_code
_entity_poly.pdbx_strand_id
1 'polypeptide(L)'
;MVSGLQRHWGHTGSPVMSHLVVREGEGQCNGVLIHIEDDALEVFDIREAGYQRVPLDSKRIQVLEDGFVVEGPVYVYVTDEVVAPCYTHPIAQSYVDTVLAGCLRYSADFAECFISSTLGWHFPRIDDRRQPVYQRVAGIEDSDRVLIDNMLQCCPRPFKR
;
A
#
# COMPACT_ATOMS: atom_id res chain seq x y z
N MET A 1 -0.13 -13.71 -0.56
CA MET A 1 -0.68 -13.23 0.72
C MET A 1 0.40 -13.27 1.79
N VAL A 2 0.36 -12.34 2.74
CA VAL A 2 1.23 -12.35 3.92
C VAL A 2 0.36 -12.24 5.17
N SER A 3 0.51 -13.18 6.11
CA SER A 3 -0.20 -13.19 7.39
C SER A 3 0.55 -12.47 8.51
N GLY A 4 -0.17 -12.06 9.55
CA GLY A 4 0.38 -11.34 10.71
C GLY A 4 0.68 -9.86 10.42
N LEU A 5 0.26 -9.35 9.27
CA LEU A 5 0.46 -7.96 8.86
C LEU A 5 -0.89 -7.32 8.55
N GLN A 6 -1.03 -6.06 8.92
CA GLN A 6 -2.17 -5.22 8.59
C GLN A 6 -1.68 -3.99 7.83
N ARG A 7 -2.27 -3.74 6.65
CA ARG A 7 -1.99 -2.55 5.86
C ARG A 7 -3.04 -1.48 6.14
N HIS A 8 -2.57 -0.27 6.37
CA HIS A 8 -3.42 0.89 6.68
C HIS A 8 -3.09 2.06 5.77
N TRP A 9 -4.09 2.89 5.51
CA TRP A 9 -3.85 4.30 5.23
C TRP A 9 -3.44 5.01 6.51
N GLY A 10 -2.26 5.62 6.53
CA GLY A 10 -1.72 6.31 7.70
C GLY A 10 -0.75 7.42 7.30
N HIS A 11 -0.52 8.37 8.18
CA HIS A 11 0.44 9.44 7.96
C HIS A 11 1.71 9.22 8.80
N THR A 12 2.86 9.11 8.14
CA THR A 12 4.19 9.08 8.79
C THR A 12 5.17 9.98 8.03
N GLY A 13 5.51 11.15 8.58
CA GLY A 13 6.55 12.03 8.03
C GLY A 13 6.22 12.81 6.75
N SER A 14 5.14 12.49 6.02
CA SER A 14 4.73 13.24 4.81
C SER A 14 3.88 14.47 5.14
N PRO A 15 4.34 15.72 4.91
CA PRO A 15 3.67 16.92 5.42
C PRO A 15 2.30 17.24 4.79
N VAL A 16 1.88 16.51 3.75
CA VAL A 16 0.73 16.90 2.91
C VAL A 16 -0.27 15.78 2.66
N MET A 17 0.05 14.53 2.97
CA MET A 17 -0.83 13.39 2.70
C MET A 17 -0.54 12.20 3.62
N SER A 18 -1.49 11.27 3.66
CA SER A 18 -1.30 9.91 4.18
C SER A 18 -0.95 8.94 3.08
N HIS A 19 -0.16 7.93 3.41
CA HIS A 19 0.32 6.87 2.54
C HIS A 19 0.08 5.49 3.16
N LEU A 20 0.60 4.44 2.53
CA LEU A 20 0.49 3.09 3.04
C LEU A 20 1.49 2.86 4.16
N VAL A 21 0.98 2.33 5.26
CA VAL A 21 1.79 1.86 6.37
C VAL A 21 1.41 0.42 6.67
N VAL A 22 2.37 -0.38 7.14
CA VAL A 22 2.14 -1.75 7.59
C VAL A 22 2.51 -1.84 9.06
N ARG A 23 1.67 -2.54 9.83
CA ARG A 23 1.95 -2.88 11.22
C ARG A 23 1.86 -4.39 11.40
N GLU A 24 2.55 -4.91 12.40
CA GLU A 24 2.27 -6.26 12.87
C GLU A 24 0.91 -6.32 13.58
N GLY A 25 0.18 -7.41 13.38
CA GLY A 25 -1.14 -7.61 13.97
C GLY A 25 -1.92 -8.79 13.39
N GLU A 26 -3.13 -8.99 13.88
CA GLU A 26 -4.01 -10.07 13.42
C GLU A 26 -4.66 -9.68 12.07
N GLY A 27 -4.06 -10.14 10.98
CA GLY A 27 -4.56 -9.86 9.65
C GLY A 27 -3.71 -10.48 8.54
N GLN A 28 -4.10 -10.18 7.31
CA GLN A 28 -3.30 -10.53 6.14
C GLN A 28 -3.47 -9.46 5.07
N CYS A 29 -2.45 -9.28 4.25
CA CYS A 29 -2.53 -8.46 3.05
C CYS A 29 -1.79 -9.12 1.89
N ASN A 30 -2.23 -8.84 0.68
CA ASN A 30 -1.46 -9.16 -0.52
C ASN A 30 -0.27 -8.20 -0.67
N GLY A 31 0.77 -8.66 -1.37
CA GLY A 31 1.99 -7.91 -1.61
C GLY A 31 2.79 -8.53 -2.75
N VAL A 32 3.86 -7.87 -3.14
CA VAL A 32 4.77 -8.30 -4.20
C VAL A 32 6.12 -8.60 -3.57
N LEU A 33 6.68 -9.78 -3.88
CA LEU A 33 8.07 -10.09 -3.55
C LEU A 33 8.98 -9.44 -4.59
N ILE A 34 9.97 -8.68 -4.13
CA ILE A 34 10.96 -8.03 -4.98
C ILE A 34 12.32 -8.62 -4.63
N HIS A 35 12.93 -9.29 -5.60
CA HIS A 35 14.31 -9.73 -5.47
C HIS A 35 15.23 -8.51 -5.64
N ILE A 36 16.19 -8.37 -4.73
CA ILE A 36 17.14 -7.26 -4.71
C ILE A 36 18.53 -7.81 -4.44
N GLU A 37 19.56 -7.10 -4.92
CA GLU A 37 20.94 -7.37 -4.55
C GLU A 37 21.18 -6.97 -3.08
N ASP A 38 22.17 -7.61 -2.44
CA ASP A 38 22.44 -7.42 -1.00
C ASP A 38 22.77 -5.95 -0.65
N ASP A 39 23.43 -5.22 -1.55
CA ASP A 39 23.80 -3.81 -1.36
C ASP A 39 22.63 -2.84 -1.52
N ALA A 40 21.52 -3.26 -2.13
CA ALA A 40 20.33 -2.44 -2.29
C ALA A 40 19.59 -2.25 -0.95
N LEU A 41 19.77 -3.16 0.02
CA LEU A 41 19.09 -3.07 1.32
C LEU A 41 19.40 -1.77 2.06
N GLU A 42 20.65 -1.29 2.01
CA GLU A 42 21.03 -0.01 2.64
C GLU A 42 20.31 1.18 1.99
N VAL A 43 20.10 1.13 0.67
CA VAL A 43 19.35 2.15 -0.07
C VAL A 43 17.87 2.15 0.33
N PHE A 44 17.28 0.97 0.54
CA PHE A 44 15.92 0.87 1.08
C PHE A 44 15.84 1.37 2.51
N ASP A 45 16.79 1.04 3.39
CA ASP A 45 16.80 1.50 4.78
C ASP A 45 16.81 3.05 4.86
N ILE A 46 17.60 3.71 4.00
CA ILE A 46 17.63 5.18 3.92
C ILE A 46 16.28 5.73 3.43
N ARG A 47 15.67 5.08 2.42
CA ARG A 47 14.41 5.54 1.84
C ARG A 47 13.22 5.36 2.78
N GLU A 48 13.21 4.26 3.53
CA GLU A 48 12.17 3.89 4.49
C GLU A 48 12.52 4.36 5.92
N ALA A 49 13.34 5.41 6.04
CA ALA A 49 13.69 6.02 7.31
C ALA A 49 12.40 6.39 8.09
N GLY A 50 12.29 5.88 9.32
CA GLY A 50 11.10 6.01 10.16
C GLY A 50 10.26 4.72 10.28
N TYR A 51 10.57 3.71 9.48
CA TYR A 51 10.06 2.34 9.65
C TYR A 51 11.11 1.42 10.26
N GLN A 52 10.64 0.31 10.81
CA GLN A 52 11.47 -0.79 11.30
C GLN A 52 11.52 -1.89 10.23
N ARG A 53 12.72 -2.23 9.78
CA ARG A 53 12.92 -3.41 8.93
C ARG A 53 12.84 -4.66 9.79
N VAL A 54 11.88 -5.53 9.49
CA VAL A 54 11.68 -6.80 10.20
C VAL A 54 11.82 -7.99 9.24
N PRO A 55 12.48 -9.08 9.66
CA PRO A 55 12.49 -10.32 8.89
C PRO A 55 11.11 -10.96 8.92
N LEU A 56 10.67 -11.49 7.79
CA LEU A 56 9.39 -12.16 7.62
C LEU A 56 9.61 -13.67 7.51
N ASP A 57 9.02 -14.43 8.44
CA ASP A 57 9.04 -15.90 8.38
C ASP A 57 8.35 -16.38 7.08
N SER A 58 9.00 -17.27 6.33
CA SER A 58 8.47 -17.82 5.09
C SER A 58 7.11 -18.53 5.28
N LYS A 59 6.82 -19.06 6.48
CA LYS A 59 5.51 -19.63 6.82
C LYS A 59 4.37 -18.61 6.81
N ARG A 60 4.68 -17.31 6.94
CA ARG A 60 3.70 -16.23 6.84
C ARG A 60 3.39 -15.86 5.40
N ILE A 61 4.15 -16.38 4.42
CA ILE A 61 4.05 -16.02 3.01
C ILE A 61 3.37 -17.15 2.26
N GLN A 62 2.26 -16.82 1.60
CA GLN A 62 1.61 -17.68 0.62
C GLN A 62 1.78 -17.05 -0.76
N VAL A 63 2.53 -17.71 -1.63
CA VAL A 63 2.75 -17.28 -3.02
C VAL A 63 1.56 -17.68 -3.91
N LEU A 64 1.34 -16.92 -4.99
CA LEU A 64 0.25 -17.19 -5.94
C LEU A 64 0.60 -18.30 -6.95
N GLU A 65 1.90 -18.49 -7.22
CA GLU A 65 2.39 -19.46 -8.19
C GLU A 65 2.79 -20.76 -7.48
N ASP A 66 2.18 -21.87 -7.91
CA ASP A 66 2.49 -23.19 -7.37
C ASP A 66 3.95 -23.57 -7.68
N GLY A 67 4.66 -24.04 -6.66
CA GLY A 67 6.04 -24.48 -6.78
C GLY A 67 7.09 -23.37 -6.70
N PHE A 68 6.69 -22.10 -6.58
CA PHE A 68 7.64 -21.03 -6.28
C PHE A 68 8.17 -21.18 -4.85
N VAL A 69 9.50 -21.21 -4.71
CA VAL A 69 10.19 -21.27 -3.42
C VAL A 69 10.82 -19.92 -3.15
N VAL A 70 10.51 -19.34 -2.00
CA VAL A 70 11.17 -18.13 -1.53
C VAL A 70 12.59 -18.49 -1.10
N GLU A 71 13.58 -18.06 -1.86
CA GLU A 71 15.00 -18.22 -1.54
C GLU A 71 15.49 -17.01 -0.74
N GLY A 72 16.21 -17.27 0.36
CA GLY A 72 16.79 -16.22 1.20
C GLY A 72 15.81 -15.54 2.17
N PRO A 73 16.31 -14.55 2.94
CA PRO A 73 15.49 -13.82 3.89
C PRO A 73 14.56 -12.83 3.16
N VAL A 74 13.31 -12.75 3.62
CA VAL A 74 12.37 -11.71 3.20
C VAL A 74 12.27 -10.68 4.30
N TYR A 75 12.27 -9.40 3.92
CA TYR A 75 12.10 -8.29 4.84
C TYR A 75 10.86 -7.48 4.49
N VAL A 76 10.26 -6.88 5.52
CA VAL A 76 9.19 -5.89 5.38
C VAL A 76 9.48 -4.72 6.30
N TYR A 77 9.04 -3.53 5.89
CA TYR A 77 9.15 -2.31 6.69
C TYR A 77 7.82 -2.07 7.39
N VAL A 78 7.86 -2.05 8.73
CA VAL A 78 6.67 -1.89 9.59
C VAL A 78 6.78 -0.68 10.49
N THR A 79 5.66 -0.23 11.03
CA THR A 79 5.57 0.80 12.06
C THR A 79 4.75 0.31 13.24
N ASP A 80 5.11 0.73 14.45
CA ASP A 80 4.38 0.41 15.68
C ASP A 80 3.06 1.18 15.77
N GLU A 81 3.05 2.43 15.26
CA GLU A 81 1.92 3.34 15.37
C GLU A 81 1.37 3.73 14.00
N VAL A 82 0.05 3.55 13.86
CA VAL A 82 -0.69 4.07 12.71
C VAL A 82 -1.33 5.39 13.12
N VAL A 83 -0.75 6.50 12.65
CA VAL A 83 -1.41 7.81 12.77
C VAL A 83 -2.48 7.91 11.69
N ALA A 84 -3.73 8.05 12.13
CA ALA A 84 -4.88 8.09 11.24
C ALA A 84 -4.84 9.29 10.27
N PRO A 85 -5.22 9.10 8.99
CA PRO A 85 -5.44 10.21 8.07
C PRO A 85 -6.49 11.18 8.60
N CYS A 86 -6.32 12.46 8.26
CA CYS A 86 -7.20 13.54 8.70
C CYS A 86 -7.34 14.61 7.61
N TYR A 87 -8.11 15.67 7.84
CA TYR A 87 -8.33 16.69 6.81
C TYR A 87 -7.07 17.48 6.44
N THR A 88 -6.07 17.56 7.33
CA THR A 88 -4.77 18.20 7.04
C THR A 88 -3.78 17.24 6.39
N HIS A 89 -3.94 15.94 6.60
CA HIS A 89 -3.15 14.88 5.99
C HIS A 89 -4.09 13.81 5.43
N PRO A 90 -4.79 14.10 4.31
CA PRO A 90 -5.77 13.18 3.75
C PRO A 90 -5.11 12.09 2.92
N ILE A 91 -5.87 11.06 2.57
CA ILE A 91 -5.50 10.10 1.53
C ILE A 91 -5.60 10.82 0.18
N ALA A 92 -4.51 10.89 -0.58
CA ALA A 92 -4.51 11.49 -1.92
C ALA A 92 -5.00 10.49 -2.98
N GLN A 93 -5.99 10.87 -3.81
CA GLN A 93 -6.50 10.00 -4.87
C GLN A 93 -5.42 9.68 -5.91
N SER A 94 -4.51 10.61 -6.22
CA SER A 94 -3.37 10.36 -7.11
C SER A 94 -2.44 9.25 -6.61
N TYR A 95 -2.26 9.14 -5.29
CA TYR A 95 -1.49 8.07 -4.66
C TYR A 95 -2.26 6.74 -4.68
N VAL A 96 -3.56 6.78 -4.37
CA VAL A 96 -4.46 5.61 -4.50
C VAL A 96 -4.42 5.06 -5.93
N ASP A 97 -4.52 5.94 -6.92
CA ASP A 97 -4.49 5.55 -8.33
C ASP A 97 -3.16 4.88 -8.70
N THR A 98 -2.04 5.44 -8.24
CA THR A 98 -0.70 4.87 -8.51
C THR A 98 -0.56 3.46 -7.94
N VAL A 99 -1.02 3.26 -6.70
CA VAL A 99 -0.95 1.95 -6.03
C VAL A 99 -1.88 0.95 -6.71
N LEU A 100 -3.12 1.33 -6.99
CA LEU A 100 -4.11 0.42 -7.58
C LEU A 100 -3.81 0.11 -9.05
N ALA A 101 -3.27 1.05 -9.83
CA ALA A 101 -2.75 0.75 -11.17
C ALA A 101 -1.62 -0.29 -11.09
N GLY A 102 -0.72 -0.16 -10.11
CA GLY A 102 0.29 -1.19 -9.82
C GLY A 102 -0.32 -2.56 -9.46
N CYS A 103 -1.42 -2.58 -8.72
CA CYS A 103 -2.16 -3.82 -8.40
C CYS A 103 -2.82 -4.44 -9.64
N LEU A 104 -3.44 -3.61 -10.49
CA LEU A 104 -4.15 -4.02 -11.70
C LEU A 104 -3.22 -4.66 -12.74
N ARG A 105 -1.92 -4.32 -12.73
CA ARG A 105 -0.90 -5.01 -13.54
C ARG A 105 -0.77 -6.50 -13.23
N TYR A 106 -1.19 -6.95 -12.05
CA TYR A 106 -1.22 -8.37 -11.69
C TYR A 106 -2.58 -8.99 -11.99
N SER A 107 -3.66 -8.42 -11.44
CA SER A 107 -5.04 -8.80 -11.77
C SER A 107 -6.05 -7.87 -11.09
N ALA A 108 -7.31 -7.93 -11.53
CA ALA A 108 -8.43 -7.31 -10.83
C ALA A 108 -8.60 -7.87 -9.42
N ASP A 109 -8.53 -9.20 -9.25
CA ASP A 109 -8.61 -9.88 -7.95
C ASP A 109 -7.51 -9.41 -6.98
N PHE A 110 -6.30 -9.12 -7.49
CA PHE A 110 -5.22 -8.58 -6.67
C PHE A 110 -5.54 -7.16 -6.18
N ALA A 111 -6.14 -6.32 -7.04
CA ALA A 111 -6.59 -4.99 -6.65
C ALA A 111 -7.77 -5.04 -5.65
N GLU A 112 -8.73 -5.95 -5.84
CA GLU A 112 -9.84 -6.15 -4.90
C GLU A 112 -9.37 -6.68 -3.54
N CYS A 113 -8.44 -7.64 -3.56
CA CYS A 113 -7.77 -8.12 -2.35
C CYS A 113 -7.02 -6.97 -1.67
N PHE A 114 -6.35 -6.11 -2.45
CA PHE A 114 -5.69 -4.93 -1.91
C PHE A 114 -6.67 -4.02 -1.18
N ILE A 115 -7.79 -3.68 -1.81
CA ILE A 115 -8.79 -2.77 -1.25
C ILE A 115 -9.39 -3.36 0.03
N SER A 116 -9.86 -4.60 -0.03
CA SER A 116 -10.52 -5.29 1.08
C SER A 116 -9.61 -5.54 2.28
N SER A 117 -8.32 -5.77 2.05
CA SER A 117 -7.35 -6.02 3.11
C SER A 117 -6.66 -4.74 3.63
N THR A 118 -6.99 -3.56 3.08
CA THR A 118 -6.43 -2.28 3.52
C THR A 118 -7.42 -1.56 4.42
N LEU A 119 -6.96 -1.17 5.61
CA LEU A 119 -7.76 -0.48 6.61
C LEU A 119 -7.66 1.04 6.47
N GLY A 120 -8.65 1.75 6.99
CA GLY A 120 -8.65 3.23 7.03
C GLY A 120 -9.32 3.92 5.84
N TRP A 121 -10.04 3.20 4.97
CA TRP A 121 -10.78 3.81 3.86
C TRP A 121 -11.88 4.80 4.28
N HIS A 122 -12.31 4.79 5.54
CA HIS A 122 -13.31 5.71 6.08
C HIS A 122 -12.76 7.10 6.41
N PHE A 123 -11.44 7.28 6.42
CA PHE A 123 -10.80 8.56 6.68
C PHE A 123 -10.86 9.50 5.46
N PRO A 124 -10.58 10.81 5.63
CA PRO A 124 -10.64 11.78 4.54
C PRO A 124 -9.77 11.38 3.34
N ARG A 125 -10.39 11.37 2.16
CA ARG A 125 -9.74 11.19 0.85
C ARG A 125 -10.03 12.40 -0.02
N ILE A 126 -9.00 12.94 -0.67
CA ILE A 126 -9.13 14.10 -1.58
C ILE A 126 -8.93 13.67 -3.02
N ASP A 127 -9.74 14.22 -3.93
CA ASP A 127 -9.51 14.10 -5.37
C ASP A 127 -8.54 15.21 -5.82
N ASP A 128 -7.25 14.88 -5.85
CA ASP A 128 -6.15 15.76 -6.25
C ASP A 128 -5.67 15.48 -7.69
N ARG A 129 -6.42 14.70 -8.50
CA ARG A 129 -5.97 14.26 -9.84
C ARG A 129 -5.59 15.40 -10.79
N ARG A 130 -6.21 16.58 -10.63
CA ARG A 130 -5.90 17.78 -11.43
C ARG A 130 -4.59 18.47 -11.03
N GLN A 131 -4.19 18.32 -9.76
CA GLN A 131 -2.97 18.91 -9.22
C GLN A 131 -2.41 17.95 -8.14
N PRO A 132 -1.75 16.85 -8.56
CA PRO A 132 -1.34 15.80 -7.64
C PRO A 132 -0.40 16.31 -6.55
N VAL A 133 -0.71 16.00 -5.29
CA VAL A 133 0.22 16.23 -4.18
C VAL A 133 1.31 15.17 -4.17
N TYR A 134 0.97 13.95 -4.58
CA TYR A 134 1.94 12.87 -4.77
C TYR A 134 2.76 13.11 -6.04
N GLN A 135 4.08 13.29 -5.90
CA GLN A 135 4.95 13.67 -7.02
C GLN A 135 5.40 12.51 -7.91
N ARG A 136 5.20 11.26 -7.46
CA ARG A 136 5.67 10.06 -8.17
C ARG A 136 4.54 9.32 -8.89
N VAL A 137 3.54 10.05 -9.38
CA VAL A 137 2.46 9.49 -10.20
C VAL A 137 3.08 8.87 -11.46
N ALA A 138 2.89 7.57 -11.67
CA ALA A 138 3.45 6.86 -12.81
C ALA A 138 2.62 5.62 -13.16
N GLY A 139 2.57 5.27 -14.45
CA GLY A 139 2.01 4.00 -14.92
C GLY A 139 0.51 3.85 -14.73
N ILE A 140 -0.26 4.93 -14.85
CA ILE A 140 -1.73 4.93 -14.74
C ILE A 140 -2.31 5.24 -16.12
N GLU A 141 -3.05 4.29 -16.69
CA GLU A 141 -3.83 4.51 -17.91
C GLU A 141 -5.22 5.11 -17.59
N ASP A 142 -5.87 5.73 -18.57
CA ASP A 142 -7.23 6.27 -18.37
C ASP A 142 -8.26 5.16 -18.09
N SER A 143 -8.06 3.98 -18.67
CA SER A 143 -8.81 2.74 -18.38
C SER A 143 -8.67 2.33 -16.91
N ASP A 144 -7.45 2.41 -16.34
CA ASP A 144 -7.20 2.09 -14.93
C ASP A 144 -8.01 3.01 -14.03
N ARG A 145 -8.05 4.31 -14.32
CA ARG A 145 -8.80 5.29 -13.51
C ARG A 145 -10.29 4.94 -13.42
N VAL A 146 -10.89 4.57 -14.55
CA VAL A 146 -12.31 4.18 -14.60
C VAL A 146 -12.54 2.91 -13.79
N LEU A 147 -11.66 1.91 -13.91
CA LEU A 147 -11.76 0.67 -13.15
C LEU A 147 -11.58 0.91 -11.64
N ILE A 148 -10.60 1.73 -11.26
CA ILE A 148 -10.34 2.13 -9.88
C ILE A 148 -11.54 2.84 -9.27
N ASP A 149 -12.13 3.80 -9.99
CA ASP A 149 -13.33 4.51 -9.53
C ASP A 149 -14.52 3.56 -9.31
N ASN A 150 -14.65 2.52 -10.15
CA ASN A 150 -15.66 1.48 -9.98
C ASN A 150 -15.38 0.59 -8.77
N MET A 151 -14.14 0.12 -8.60
CA MET A 151 -13.74 -0.72 -7.47
C MET A 151 -13.89 -0.01 -6.12
N LEU A 152 -13.61 1.30 -6.08
CA LEU A 152 -13.70 2.11 -4.85
C LEU A 152 -15.14 2.49 -4.47
N GLN A 153 -16.17 2.09 -5.22
CA GLN A 153 -17.56 2.34 -4.85
C GLN A 153 -17.97 1.63 -3.56
N CYS A 154 -17.32 0.52 -3.21
CA CYS A 154 -17.53 -0.19 -1.95
C CYS A 154 -16.90 0.52 -0.73
N CYS A 155 -15.91 1.40 -0.97
CA CYS A 155 -15.27 2.17 0.08
C CYS A 155 -16.15 3.34 0.52
N PRO A 156 -16.16 3.69 1.82
CA PRO A 156 -16.84 4.89 2.29
C PRO A 156 -16.33 6.11 1.53
N ARG A 157 -17.26 6.91 0.99
CA ARG A 157 -16.90 8.24 0.47
C ARG A 157 -16.72 9.17 1.67
N PRO A 158 -15.61 9.91 1.76
CA PRO A 158 -15.49 10.94 2.79
C PRO A 158 -16.65 11.92 2.59
N PHE A 159 -17.44 12.11 3.66
CA PHE A 159 -18.60 12.98 3.63
C PHE A 159 -18.18 14.37 3.16
N LYS A 160 -18.70 14.81 2.01
CA LYS A 160 -18.70 16.23 1.65
C LYS A 160 -19.64 16.93 2.63
N ARG A 161 -19.10 17.81 3.48
CA ARG A 161 -19.86 18.94 4.00
C ARG A 161 -19.73 20.10 3.04
#